data_AF-A0A4R6SUR9-F1
#
_entry.id   AF-A0A4R6SUR9-F1
#
_cell.length_a   1.000
_cell.length_b   1.000
_cell.length_c   1.000
_cell.angle_alpha   90.00
_cell.angle_beta   90.00
_cell.angle_gamma   90.00
#
_symmetry.space_group_name_H-M   'P 1'
#
loop_
_entity.id
_entity.type
_entity.pdbx_description
1 polymer ?
#
loop_
_entity_poly.entity_id
_entity_poly.type
_entity_poly.pdbx_seq_one_letter_code
_entity_poly.pdbx_strand_id
1 'polypeptide(L)'
;MIRNFFSAITIGGCLLLLSSFTNSNDDHAASQKAVDPGSCDKIIRFTGTKVLQTDGSSLPWKTVLVIFPNKKQMDLKAEDTDGNKSDISMQIEKAECTFNEKMDSGYASYKLSMSNRDGSTTASSMVLKFIDGKWTAGLAEEERTEKSIRFVFDTVETFKEE
;
A
#
# COMPACT_ATOMS: atom_id res chain seq x y z
N MET A 1 -52.26 -45.50 -27.89
CA MET A 1 -52.26 -44.60 -29.06
C MET A 1 -50.79 -44.21 -29.30
N ILE A 2 -50.04 -44.98 -30.09
CA ILE A 2 -49.73 -44.75 -31.51
C ILE A 2 -48.90 -43.48 -31.68
N ARG A 3 -47.56 -43.63 -31.71
CA ARG A 3 -46.64 -43.57 -32.89
C ARG A 3 -46.12 -42.14 -33.11
N ASN A 4 -44.81 -41.94 -32.98
CA ASN A 4 -43.84 -41.84 -34.09
C ASN A 4 -43.79 -40.41 -34.69
N PHE A 5 -42.70 -39.84 -35.20
CA PHE A 5 -41.34 -40.25 -35.57
C PHE A 5 -40.62 -38.96 -36.06
N PHE A 6 -39.35 -39.12 -36.45
CA PHE A 6 -38.52 -38.26 -37.32
C PHE A 6 -37.74 -37.15 -36.59
N SER A 7 -36.43 -37.25 -36.31
CA SER A 7 -35.23 -37.75 -37.02
C SER A 7 -34.62 -36.77 -38.03
N ALA A 8 -33.32 -36.49 -37.83
CA ALA A 8 -32.23 -36.07 -38.76
C ALA A 8 -31.31 -35.08 -38.00
N ILE A 9 -30.10 -35.39 -37.52
CA ILE A 9 -28.84 -35.86 -38.18
C ILE A 9 -28.44 -35.05 -39.40
N THR A 10 -27.44 -34.17 -39.23
CA THR A 10 -26.44 -33.78 -40.24
C THR A 10 -25.22 -33.24 -39.46
N ILE A 11 -24.14 -34.00 -39.24
CA ILE A 11 -22.95 -34.23 -40.10
C ILE A 11 -22.24 -32.94 -40.50
N GLY A 12 -20.96 -32.83 -40.10
CA GLY A 12 -19.94 -32.00 -40.75
C GLY A 12 -19.48 -30.82 -39.89
N GLY A 13 -18.22 -30.69 -39.48
CA GLY A 13 -17.05 -31.47 -39.83
C GLY A 13 -15.87 -31.10 -38.93
N CYS A 14 -14.89 -32.00 -38.90
CA CYS A 14 -13.57 -31.73 -38.36
C CYS A 14 -12.93 -30.55 -39.11
N LEU A 15 -12.52 -29.53 -38.37
CA LEU A 15 -11.45 -28.63 -38.77
C LEU A 15 -10.32 -28.78 -37.77
N LEU A 16 -9.45 -29.75 -38.08
CA LEU A 16 -8.08 -29.78 -37.59
C LEU A 16 -7.35 -28.61 -38.24
N LEU A 17 -7.13 -27.54 -37.49
CA LEU A 17 -6.13 -26.53 -37.83
C LEU A 17 -4.95 -26.72 -36.90
N LEU A 18 -4.07 -27.63 -37.32
CA LEU A 18 -2.66 -27.62 -36.97
C LEU A 18 -2.03 -26.41 -37.66
N SER A 19 -1.77 -25.35 -36.89
CA SER A 19 -0.87 -24.27 -37.31
C SER A 19 0.31 -24.23 -36.36
N SER A 20 1.38 -24.94 -36.75
CA SER A 20 2.73 -24.73 -36.26
C SER A 20 3.20 -23.33 -36.61
N PHE A 21 3.58 -22.52 -35.62
CA PHE A 21 4.50 -21.40 -35.81
C PHE A 21 5.43 -21.29 -34.60
N THR A 22 6.67 -21.74 -34.85
CA THR A 22 7.96 -21.11 -34.47
C THR A 22 8.17 -20.59 -33.05
N ASN A 23 9.18 -21.17 -32.39
CA ASN A 23 10.02 -20.48 -31.40
C ASN A 23 10.43 -19.11 -31.95
N SER A 24 9.81 -18.05 -31.43
CA SER A 24 10.46 -16.76 -31.29
C SER A 24 10.73 -16.57 -29.80
N ASN A 25 12.01 -16.74 -29.45
CA ASN A 25 12.61 -15.97 -28.39
C ASN A 25 12.39 -14.50 -28.73
N ASP A 26 11.30 -13.92 -28.24
CA ASP A 26 11.18 -12.48 -28.09
C ASP A 26 10.98 -12.22 -26.61
N ASP A 27 12.14 -11.98 -26.00
CA ASP A 27 12.42 -11.00 -24.96
C ASP A 27 11.25 -10.07 -24.63
N HIS A 28 10.27 -10.58 -23.91
CA HIS A 28 9.58 -9.81 -22.88
C HIS A 28 10.16 -10.20 -21.53
N ALA A 29 11.49 -10.03 -21.40
CA ALA A 29 11.95 -9.27 -20.26
C ALA A 29 11.22 -7.93 -20.35
N ALA A 30 10.03 -7.86 -19.75
CA ALA A 30 9.53 -6.60 -19.27
C ALA A 30 10.72 -6.03 -18.52
N SER A 31 11.34 -5.01 -19.11
CA SER A 31 12.25 -4.16 -18.40
C SER A 31 11.40 -3.69 -17.24
N GLN A 32 11.51 -4.39 -16.11
CA GLN A 32 11.44 -3.77 -14.82
C GLN A 32 12.52 -2.70 -14.94
N LYS A 33 12.11 -1.54 -15.48
CA LYS A 33 12.77 -0.29 -15.16
C LYS A 33 12.95 -0.41 -13.67
N ALA A 34 14.20 -0.57 -13.25
CA ALA A 34 14.55 -0.48 -11.86
C ALA A 34 13.77 0.73 -11.35
N VAL A 35 12.80 0.48 -10.47
CA VAL A 35 12.08 1.54 -9.78
C VAL A 35 13.20 2.38 -9.22
N ASP A 36 13.29 3.63 -9.69
CA ASP A 36 14.32 4.54 -9.20
C ASP A 36 14.26 4.51 -7.67
N PRO A 37 15.28 3.96 -6.98
CA PRO A 37 15.24 3.78 -5.54
C PRO A 37 15.16 5.13 -4.81
N GLY A 38 15.41 6.24 -5.52
CA GLY A 38 15.57 7.56 -4.95
C GLY A 38 14.38 8.10 -4.15
N SER A 39 13.14 7.67 -4.38
CA SER A 39 12.00 8.16 -3.58
C SER A 39 11.91 7.51 -2.19
N CYS A 40 12.29 6.25 -2.07
CA CYS A 40 12.16 5.47 -0.82
C CYS A 40 13.35 5.69 0.12
N ASP A 41 14.46 6.21 -0.39
CA ASP A 41 15.67 6.51 0.38
C ASP A 41 15.70 7.96 0.94
N LYS A 42 14.76 8.81 0.50
CA LYS A 42 14.60 10.18 1.01
C LYS A 42 13.90 10.19 2.37
N ILE A 43 14.17 11.21 3.17
CA ILE A 43 13.31 11.51 4.32
C ILE A 43 11.96 11.96 3.77
N ILE A 44 10.87 11.38 4.24
CA ILE A 44 9.53 11.71 3.76
C ILE A 44 8.69 12.21 4.92
N ARG A 45 8.10 13.39 4.78
CA ARG A 45 7.19 13.99 5.75
C ARG A 45 5.79 14.05 5.15
N PHE A 46 4.83 13.51 5.88
CA PHE A 46 3.42 13.63 5.58
C PHE A 46 2.75 14.48 6.64
N THR A 47 1.89 15.40 6.23
CA THR A 47 1.07 16.20 7.14
C THR A 47 -0.40 16.01 6.82
N GLY A 48 -1.24 15.82 7.83
CA GLY A 48 -2.67 15.63 7.70
C GLY A 48 -3.43 16.38 8.78
N THR A 49 -4.71 16.64 8.50
CA THR A 49 -5.62 17.36 9.42
C THR A 49 -6.79 16.50 9.90
N LYS A 50 -6.85 15.24 9.47
CA LYS A 50 -7.88 14.29 9.87
C LYS A 50 -7.41 12.85 9.85
N VAL A 51 -8.11 12.03 10.63
CA VAL A 51 -8.05 10.57 10.57
C VAL A 51 -9.41 10.01 10.22
N LEU A 52 -9.43 8.81 9.67
CA LEU A 52 -10.64 8.03 9.40
C LEU A 52 -10.71 6.88 10.39
N GLN A 53 -11.88 6.69 10.99
CA GLN A 53 -12.17 5.51 11.81
C GLN A 53 -12.63 4.35 10.91
N THR A 54 -12.68 3.14 11.48
CA THR A 54 -13.12 1.93 10.74
C THR A 54 -14.56 2.01 10.24
N ASP A 55 -15.43 2.75 10.92
CA ASP A 55 -16.82 3.00 10.54
C ASP A 55 -16.96 4.04 9.40
N GLY A 56 -15.84 4.59 8.91
CA GLY A 56 -15.79 5.59 7.85
C GLY A 56 -15.98 7.03 8.32
N SER A 57 -16.28 7.25 9.61
CA SER A 57 -16.33 8.60 10.18
C SER A 57 -14.93 9.23 10.21
N SER A 58 -14.89 10.57 10.25
CA SER A 58 -13.64 11.31 10.24
C SER A 58 -13.52 12.17 11.49
N LEU A 59 -12.34 12.09 12.13
CA LEU A 59 -12.00 12.90 13.28
C LEU A 59 -10.93 13.93 12.91
N PRO A 60 -11.11 15.21 13.28
CA PRO A 60 -10.13 16.27 13.02
C PRO A 60 -8.91 16.14 13.95
N TRP A 61 -7.81 15.62 13.42
CA TRP A 61 -6.55 15.37 14.13
C TRP A 61 -5.41 15.93 13.29
N LYS A 62 -4.59 16.83 13.86
CA LYS A 62 -3.37 17.28 13.18
C LYS A 62 -2.33 16.18 13.32
N THR A 63 -1.82 15.67 12.21
CA THR A 63 -0.88 14.55 12.23
C THR A 63 0.34 14.84 11.36
N VAL A 64 1.52 14.54 11.88
CA VAL A 64 2.78 14.61 11.13
C VAL A 64 3.44 13.24 11.24
N LEU A 65 3.62 12.58 10.10
CA LEU A 65 4.37 11.33 9.99
C LEU A 65 5.69 11.63 9.26
N VAL A 66 6.82 11.28 9.87
CA VAL A 66 8.14 11.42 9.24
C VAL A 66 8.80 10.06 9.16
N ILE A 67 9.27 9.70 7.98
CA ILE A 67 10.00 8.45 7.72
C ILE A 67 11.46 8.81 7.47
N PHE A 68 12.36 8.21 8.23
CA PHE A 68 13.81 8.35 8.11
C PHE A 68 14.41 7.00 7.68
N PRO A 69 14.55 6.74 6.36
CA PRO A 69 15.04 5.45 5.87
C PRO A 69 16.44 5.10 6.40
N ASN A 70 17.37 6.06 6.38
CA ASN A 70 18.75 5.87 6.84
C ASN A 70 18.85 5.53 8.33
N LYS A 71 18.00 6.14 9.16
CA LYS A 71 17.91 5.86 10.60
C LYS A 71 17.08 4.63 10.90
N LYS A 72 16.42 4.06 9.88
CA LYS A 72 15.40 3.04 10.02
C LYS A 72 14.37 3.45 11.09
N GLN A 73 13.89 4.69 11.04
CA GLN A 73 13.00 5.24 12.07
C GLN A 73 11.77 5.87 11.42
N MET A 74 10.64 5.81 12.12
CA MET A 74 9.41 6.48 11.75
C MET A 74 8.84 7.20 12.97
N ASP A 75 8.60 8.50 12.85
CA ASP A 75 8.03 9.31 13.92
C ASP A 75 6.63 9.76 13.54
N LEU A 76 5.66 9.52 14.42
CA LEU A 76 4.28 9.95 14.28
C LEU A 76 3.93 10.91 15.41
N LYS A 77 3.55 12.13 15.04
CA LYS A 77 3.00 13.12 15.96
C LYS A 77 1.53 13.34 15.64
N ALA A 78 0.69 13.38 16.66
CA ALA A 78 -0.73 13.66 16.53
C ALA A 78 -1.21 14.64 17.60
N GLU A 79 -2.16 15.49 17.25
CA GLU A 79 -2.87 16.41 18.16
C GLU A 79 -4.37 16.34 17.84
N ASP A 80 -5.19 15.98 18.83
CA ASP A 80 -6.65 15.98 18.70
C ASP A 80 -7.26 17.38 18.95
N THR A 81 -8.59 17.49 18.86
CA THR A 81 -9.31 18.77 19.06
C THR A 81 -9.24 19.31 20.47
N ASP A 82 -9.01 18.43 21.45
CA ASP A 82 -8.90 18.80 22.86
C ASP A 82 -7.47 19.23 23.20
N GLY A 83 -6.56 19.18 22.23
CA GLY A 83 -5.16 19.54 22.37
C GLY A 83 -4.30 18.43 22.97
N ASN A 84 -4.81 17.20 23.08
CA ASN A 84 -4.03 16.07 23.53
C ASN A 84 -3.02 15.69 22.46
N LYS A 85 -1.75 15.59 22.86
CA LYS A 85 -0.63 15.31 21.97
C LYS A 85 -0.14 13.88 22.17
N SER A 86 0.17 13.23 21.05
CA SER A 86 0.86 11.95 20.99
C SER A 86 2.13 12.12 20.16
N ASP A 87 3.24 11.57 20.62
CA ASP A 87 4.50 11.50 19.89
C ASP A 87 5.00 10.06 20.04
N ILE A 88 5.07 9.35 18.92
CA ILE A 88 5.40 7.94 18.85
C ILE A 88 6.57 7.79 17.89
N SER A 89 7.68 7.27 18.39
CA SER A 89 8.82 6.87 17.57
C SER A 89 8.85 5.35 17.43
N MET A 90 9.01 4.88 16.19
CA MET A 90 8.94 3.48 15.80
C MET A 90 10.21 3.12 15.03
N GLN A 91 10.78 1.96 15.34
CA GLN A 91 11.92 1.41 14.62
C GLN A 91 11.42 0.62 13.40
N ILE A 92 12.00 0.86 12.24
CA ILE A 92 11.71 0.15 10.99
C ILE A 92 12.58 -1.09 10.93
N GLU A 93 11.95 -2.25 11.00
CA GLU A 93 12.60 -3.56 10.88
C GLU A 93 12.73 -4.00 9.42
N LYS A 94 11.67 -3.73 8.63
CA LYS A 94 11.62 -4.04 7.20
C LYS A 94 10.79 -2.98 6.48
N ALA A 95 11.21 -2.62 5.27
CA ALA A 95 10.46 -1.75 4.38
C ALA A 95 10.37 -2.38 2.98
N GLU A 96 9.20 -2.28 2.38
CA GLU A 96 8.95 -2.56 0.95
C GLU A 96 8.28 -1.33 0.37
N CYS A 97 8.83 -0.76 -0.69
CA CYS A 97 8.40 0.54 -1.20
C CYS A 97 8.41 0.54 -2.73
N THR A 98 7.36 1.11 -3.31
CA THR A 98 7.10 1.11 -4.77
C THR A 98 6.64 2.49 -5.26
N PHE A 99 6.99 3.54 -4.52
CA PHE A 99 6.63 4.90 -4.91
C PHE A 99 7.25 5.24 -6.26
N ASN A 100 6.48 5.91 -7.09
CA ASN A 100 7.06 6.50 -8.29
C ASN A 100 7.86 7.76 -7.94
N GLU A 101 8.62 8.27 -8.91
CA GLU A 101 9.48 9.45 -8.73
C GLU A 101 8.70 10.69 -8.27
N LYS A 102 7.45 10.83 -8.74
CA LYS A 102 6.57 11.97 -8.43
C LYS A 102 5.83 11.86 -7.10
N MET A 103 5.91 10.72 -6.40
CA MET A 103 5.18 10.46 -5.16
C MET A 103 3.66 10.66 -5.29
N ASP A 104 3.09 10.37 -6.47
CA ASP A 104 1.66 10.46 -6.79
C ASP A 104 1.04 9.09 -7.13
N SER A 105 1.80 8.00 -6.91
CA SER A 105 1.30 6.63 -7.01
C SER A 105 2.23 5.66 -6.25
N GLY A 106 1.74 4.44 -6.04
CA GLY A 106 2.47 3.35 -5.40
C GLY A 106 2.05 3.10 -3.96
N TYR A 107 2.82 2.26 -3.28
CA TYR A 107 2.63 1.92 -1.87
C TYR A 107 3.95 1.65 -1.17
N ALA A 108 3.93 1.72 0.16
CA ALA A 108 4.95 1.16 1.01
C ALA A 108 4.34 0.36 2.16
N SER A 109 5.05 -0.68 2.56
CA SER A 109 4.75 -1.51 3.72
C SER A 109 5.95 -1.48 4.66
N TYR A 110 5.70 -1.24 5.94
CA TYR A 110 6.73 -1.16 6.97
C TYR A 110 6.39 -2.14 8.08
N LYS A 111 7.35 -3.00 8.44
CA LYS A 111 7.33 -3.70 9.73
C LYS A 111 8.01 -2.81 10.75
N LEU A 112 7.28 -2.49 11.80
CA LEU A 112 7.66 -1.53 12.82
C LEU A 112 7.74 -2.23 14.18
N SER A 113 8.69 -1.81 15.00
CA SER A 113 8.76 -2.16 16.42
C SER A 113 8.69 -0.89 17.28
N MET A 114 7.96 -0.94 18.38
CA MET A 114 7.75 0.16 19.30
C MET A 114 8.07 -0.31 20.72
N SER A 115 8.98 0.39 21.40
CA SER A 115 9.27 0.14 22.80
C SER A 115 8.22 0.80 23.70
N ASN A 116 7.59 -0.02 24.52
CA ASN A 116 6.61 0.42 25.51
C ASN A 116 7.31 0.87 26.79
N ARG A 117 6.59 1.61 27.65
CA ARG A 117 7.12 2.12 28.93
C ARG A 117 7.50 1.02 29.92
N ASP A 118 6.88 -0.16 29.81
CA ASP A 118 7.18 -1.33 30.63
C ASP A 118 8.40 -2.13 30.13
N GLY A 119 9.07 -1.65 29.07
CA GLY A 119 10.22 -2.31 28.46
C GLY A 119 9.86 -3.41 27.47
N SER A 120 8.56 -3.70 27.28
CA SER A 120 8.12 -4.62 26.23
C SER A 120 8.21 -3.96 24.85
N THR A 121 8.24 -4.78 23.80
CA THR A 121 8.22 -4.31 22.41
C THR A 121 6.94 -4.79 21.73
N THR A 122 6.22 -3.88 21.11
CA THR A 122 5.09 -4.20 20.23
C THR A 122 5.53 -4.13 18.78
N ALA A 123 5.27 -5.19 18.03
CA ALA A 123 5.45 -5.20 16.58
C ALA A 123 4.13 -4.83 15.89
N SER A 124 4.22 -4.10 14.79
CA SER A 124 3.07 -3.81 13.92
C SER A 124 3.51 -3.65 12.47
N SER A 125 2.56 -3.78 11.55
CA SER A 125 2.76 -3.58 10.13
C SER A 125 1.94 -2.37 9.70
N MET A 126 2.62 -1.33 9.20
CA MET A 126 1.96 -0.14 8.66
C MET A 126 2.03 -0.15 7.13
N VAL A 127 0.93 0.21 6.50
CA VAL A 127 0.85 0.34 5.05
C VAL A 127 0.50 1.78 4.68
N LEU A 128 1.31 2.36 3.80
CA LEU A 128 1.15 3.68 3.21
C LEU A 128 0.76 3.52 1.74
N LYS A 129 -0.38 4.09 1.31
CA LYS A 129 -0.88 3.97 -0.07
C LYS A 129 -1.37 5.31 -0.61
N PHE A 130 -1.16 5.54 -1.90
CA PHE A 130 -1.80 6.64 -2.61
C PHE A 130 -3.15 6.18 -3.15
N ILE A 131 -4.23 6.81 -2.69
CA ILE A 131 -5.61 6.48 -3.05
C ILE A 131 -6.36 7.79 -3.28
N ASP A 132 -7.04 7.91 -4.42
CA ASP A 132 -7.88 9.07 -4.77
C ASP A 132 -7.19 10.43 -4.60
N GLY A 133 -5.94 10.53 -5.03
CA GLY A 133 -5.17 11.78 -4.97
C GLY A 133 -4.56 12.08 -3.61
N LYS A 134 -4.69 11.19 -2.61
CA LYS A 134 -4.16 11.40 -1.26
C LYS A 134 -3.35 10.22 -0.76
N TRP A 135 -2.34 10.53 0.05
CA TRP A 135 -1.61 9.53 0.81
C TRP A 135 -2.41 9.13 2.05
N THR A 136 -2.46 7.83 2.31
CA THR A 136 -3.12 7.26 3.49
C THR A 136 -2.21 6.26 4.18
N ALA A 137 -2.14 6.33 5.51
CA ALA A 137 -1.41 5.34 6.32
C ALA A 137 -2.33 4.67 7.32
N GLY A 138 -2.09 3.40 7.60
CA GLY A 138 -2.76 2.69 8.68
C GLY A 138 -2.16 1.31 8.87
N LEU A 139 -2.66 0.57 9.85
CA LEU A 139 -2.26 -0.82 10.04
C LEU A 139 -2.58 -1.66 8.80
N ALA A 140 -1.76 -2.69 8.59
CA ALA A 140 -2.03 -3.77 7.65
C ALA A 140 -3.40 -4.39 7.95
N GLU A 141 -4.07 -4.90 6.92
CA GLU A 141 -5.49 -5.25 6.99
C GLU A 141 -5.78 -6.32 8.06
N GLU A 142 -4.87 -7.29 8.17
CA GLU A 142 -4.87 -8.36 9.14
C GLU A 142 -4.62 -7.91 10.59
N GLU A 143 -4.05 -6.73 10.80
CA GLU A 143 -3.79 -6.14 12.13
C GLU A 143 -4.84 -5.09 12.53
N ARG A 144 -5.81 -4.80 11.65
CA ARG A 144 -6.87 -3.82 11.94
C ARG A 144 -7.86 -4.36 12.95
N THR A 145 -8.24 -3.49 13.88
CA THR A 145 -9.32 -3.70 14.84
C THR A 145 -10.39 -2.64 14.63
N GLU A 146 -11.55 -2.78 15.27
CA GLU A 146 -12.62 -1.77 15.23
C GLU A 146 -12.16 -0.39 15.71
N LYS A 147 -11.11 -0.31 16.53
CA LYS A 147 -10.54 0.95 17.05
C LYS A 147 -9.41 1.50 16.19
N SER A 148 -8.99 0.79 15.14
CA SER A 148 -7.91 1.24 14.26
C SER A 148 -8.32 2.51 13.51
N ILE A 149 -7.34 3.39 13.33
CA ILE A 149 -7.49 4.61 12.54
C ILE A 149 -6.64 4.54 11.28
N ARG A 150 -7.08 5.26 10.25
CA ARG A 150 -6.33 5.51 9.03
C ARG A 150 -6.03 7.00 8.92
N PHE A 151 -4.77 7.35 8.84
CA PHE A 151 -4.31 8.70 8.59
C PHE A 151 -4.57 9.07 7.13
N VAL A 152 -5.05 10.29 6.90
CA VAL A 152 -5.19 10.86 5.55
C VAL A 152 -4.35 12.12 5.51
N PHE A 153 -3.40 12.16 4.58
CA PHE A 153 -2.45 13.25 4.49
C PHE A 153 -2.85 14.23 3.40
N ASP A 154 -2.70 15.51 3.74
CA ASP A 154 -2.99 16.65 2.88
C ASP A 154 -1.74 17.09 2.10
N THR A 155 -0.55 16.89 2.68
CA THR A 155 0.72 17.21 2.02
C THR A 155 1.76 16.10 2.21
N VAL A 156 2.66 16.00 1.25
CA VAL A 156 3.86 15.16 1.28
C VAL A 156 5.07 15.98 0.84
N GLU A 157 6.16 15.88 1.58
CA GLU A 157 7.41 16.58 1.32
C GLU A 157 8.57 15.60 1.45
N THR A 158 9.60 15.74 0.61
CA THR A 158 10.82 14.92 0.70
C THR A 158 12.04 15.78 0.97
N PHE A 159 12.93 15.29 1.83
CA PHE A 159 14.18 15.96 2.21
C PHE A 159 15.36 15.02 2.00
N LYS A 160 16.54 15.60 1.78
CA LYS A 160 17.81 14.88 1.89
C LYS A 160 18.38 15.14 3.28
N GLU A 161 18.96 14.11 3.89
CA GLU A 161 19.79 14.31 5.06
C GLU A 161 21.11 14.95 4.59
N GLU A 162 21.47 16.10 5.18
CA GLU A 162 22.72 16.82 4.88
C GLU A 162 23.96 16.07 5.39
#